data_AF-A0AAD4PSV9-F1
#
_entry.id   AF-A0AAD4PSV9-F1
#
_cell.length_a   1.000
_cell.length_b   1.000
_cell.length_c   1.000
_cell.angle_alpha   90.00
_cell.angle_beta   90.00
_cell.angle_gamma   90.00
#
_symmetry.space_group_name_H-M   'P 1'
#
loop_
_entity.id
_entity.type
_entity.pdbx_description
1 polymer ?
#
loop_
_entity_poly.entity_id
_entity_poly.type
_entity_poly.pdbx_seq_one_letter_code
_entity_poly.pdbx_strand_id
1 'polypeptide(L)'
;MLRFVQGLRLNNNSQTALAADIYHQYFADLAKGSAKEQQKLNGQLLESFDSERSNQTESIAPTPQDVWIFGYGSLVWKADFPYIDRRRGFVCGYKRRFYQHSIDHRGIPEKPGRVVTLLSGDFDVDRVYGVAYRIAGAQKSQVLDHLDYREKNGYERCILKFHEYPPAAATSSSTIEVIMYLASHTNDSYAGDVWQVPCIAKQIFTSAGPSGPNREYLFNLSIAMRELFPDVIDGHLMELVNCVQRHIEHDEPVLLERALSAEIASILNECLALETPQQQQQEHIAQRLQELLLRLQRPGWREMYLQQQILQLDESS
;
A
#
# COMPACT_ATOMS: atom_id res chain seq x y z
N MET A 1 -18.44 -8.93 -29.80
CA MET A 1 -17.13 -8.54 -30.36
C MET A 1 -17.12 -8.61 -31.88
N LEU A 2 -17.10 -9.78 -32.53
CA LEU A 2 -16.94 -9.87 -34.00
C LEU A 2 -17.98 -9.06 -34.80
N ARG A 3 -19.28 -9.17 -34.48
CA ARG A 3 -20.33 -8.37 -35.14
C ARG A 3 -20.12 -6.85 -35.01
N PHE A 4 -19.57 -6.40 -33.88
CA PHE A 4 -19.26 -4.99 -33.67
C PHE A 4 -18.08 -4.57 -34.54
N VAL A 5 -16.98 -5.34 -34.51
CA VAL A 5 -15.78 -5.10 -35.33
C VAL A 5 -16.11 -5.08 -36.84
N GLN A 6 -16.97 -5.98 -37.31
CA GLN A 6 -17.44 -6.01 -38.69
C GLN A 6 -18.25 -4.76 -39.09
N GLY A 7 -18.92 -4.12 -38.13
CA GLY A 7 -19.65 -2.88 -38.33
C GLY A 7 -18.78 -1.62 -38.33
N LEU A 8 -17.50 -1.72 -37.91
CA LEU A 8 -16.59 -0.59 -37.87
C LEU A 8 -16.04 -0.29 -39.27
N ARG A 9 -16.10 0.99 -39.68
CA ARG A 9 -15.49 1.45 -40.94
C ARG A 9 -13.98 1.62 -40.74
N LEU A 10 -13.23 0.55 -40.95
CA LEU A 10 -11.78 0.49 -40.75
C LEU A 10 -10.95 1.47 -41.62
N ASN A 11 -11.55 2.08 -42.64
CA ASN A 11 -10.82 2.86 -43.65
C ASN A 11 -10.89 4.40 -43.46
N ASN A 12 -11.70 4.94 -42.53
CA ASN A 12 -11.94 6.39 -42.42
C ASN A 12 -11.63 7.03 -41.04
N ASN A 13 -11.46 6.24 -39.98
CA ASN A 13 -11.16 6.75 -38.65
C ASN A 13 -9.68 6.50 -38.31
N SER A 14 -9.05 7.41 -37.56
CA SER A 14 -7.75 7.09 -36.96
C SER A 14 -7.91 5.87 -36.03
N GLN A 15 -6.91 5.00 -36.00
CA GLN A 15 -6.90 3.81 -35.13
C GLN A 15 -7.15 4.21 -33.65
N THR A 16 -6.75 5.41 -33.26
CA THR A 16 -7.02 6.02 -31.97
C THR A 16 -8.52 6.23 -31.70
N ALA A 17 -9.27 6.78 -32.67
CA ALA A 17 -10.72 6.97 -32.52
C ALA A 17 -11.45 5.63 -32.44
N LEU A 18 -11.01 4.67 -33.26
CA LEU A 18 -11.55 3.31 -33.23
C LEU A 18 -11.29 2.61 -31.90
N ALA A 19 -10.10 2.79 -31.34
CA ALA A 19 -9.74 2.24 -30.04
C ALA A 19 -10.60 2.81 -28.91
N ALA A 20 -10.88 4.12 -28.95
CA ALA A 20 -11.77 4.79 -27.99
C ALA A 20 -13.20 4.24 -28.06
N ASP A 21 -13.75 4.07 -29.28
CA ASP A 21 -15.08 3.49 -29.47
C ASP A 21 -15.18 2.05 -28.91
N ILE A 22 -14.15 1.23 -29.16
CA ILE A 22 -14.07 -0.14 -28.63
C ILE A 22 -13.95 -0.12 -27.09
N TYR A 23 -13.11 0.77 -26.54
CA TYR A 23 -12.95 0.94 -25.10
C TYR A 23 -14.29 1.27 -24.43
N HIS A 24 -15.00 2.29 -24.92
CA HIS A 24 -16.28 2.69 -24.35
C HIS A 24 -17.35 1.60 -24.46
N GLN A 25 -17.34 0.83 -25.54
CA GLN A 25 -18.32 -0.23 -25.77
C GLN A 25 -18.11 -1.48 -24.91
N TYR A 26 -16.86 -1.84 -24.60
CA TYR A 26 -16.53 -3.15 -24.00
C TYR A 26 -15.70 -3.11 -22.72
N PHE A 27 -14.97 -2.03 -22.45
CA PHE A 27 -13.95 -1.97 -21.40
C PHE A 27 -14.19 -0.90 -20.33
N ALA A 28 -14.95 0.16 -20.63
CA ALA A 28 -15.16 1.28 -19.72
C ALA A 28 -15.76 0.89 -18.36
N ASP A 29 -16.69 -0.08 -18.33
CA ASP A 29 -17.29 -0.55 -17.08
C ASP A 29 -16.30 -1.32 -16.20
N LEU A 30 -15.30 -1.99 -16.80
CA LEU A 30 -14.22 -2.66 -16.06
C LEU A 30 -13.29 -1.63 -15.40
N ALA A 31 -12.95 -0.56 -16.14
CA ALA A 31 -12.10 0.51 -15.63
C ALA A 31 -12.77 1.30 -14.49
N LYS A 32 -14.08 1.50 -14.58
CA LYS A 32 -14.90 2.16 -13.54
C LYS A 32 -15.07 1.35 -12.26
N GLY A 33 -14.70 0.05 -12.26
CA GLY A 33 -14.64 -0.85 -11.11
C GLY A 33 -15.74 -0.60 -10.06
N SER A 34 -16.82 -1.40 -10.09
CA SER A 34 -17.98 -1.19 -9.22
C SER A 34 -17.53 -0.79 -7.80
N ALA A 35 -18.07 0.31 -7.27
CA ALA A 35 -17.71 0.87 -5.96
C ALA A 35 -17.68 -0.16 -4.80
N LYS A 36 -18.27 -1.34 -5.01
CA LYS A 36 -18.24 -2.53 -4.15
C LYS A 36 -16.87 -3.23 -4.05
N GLU A 37 -16.05 -3.27 -5.09
CA GLU A 37 -14.69 -3.86 -5.02
C GLU A 37 -13.71 -2.90 -4.31
N GLN A 38 -13.83 -1.61 -4.57
CA GLN A 38 -13.11 -0.56 -3.82
C GLN A 38 -13.56 -0.50 -2.35
N GLN A 39 -14.85 -0.76 -2.05
CA GLN A 39 -15.33 -0.95 -0.67
C GLN A 39 -14.83 -2.23 -0.01
N LYS A 40 -14.54 -3.30 -0.76
CA LYS A 40 -13.95 -4.53 -0.20
C LYS A 40 -12.52 -4.32 0.28
N LEU A 41 -11.72 -3.50 -0.41
CA LEU A 41 -10.41 -3.06 0.08
C LEU A 41 -10.52 -2.22 1.36
N ASN A 42 -11.66 -1.57 1.62
CA ASN A 42 -11.86 -0.69 2.78
C ASN A 42 -12.27 -1.42 4.08
N GLY A 43 -12.46 -2.75 4.06
CA GLY A 43 -13.07 -3.46 5.20
C GLY A 43 -12.51 -4.84 5.54
N GLN A 44 -11.54 -5.36 4.79
CA GLN A 44 -10.81 -6.57 5.16
C GLN A 44 -9.31 -6.27 5.08
N LEU A 45 -8.58 -6.53 6.18
CA LEU A 45 -7.13 -6.69 6.13
C LEU A 45 -6.80 -7.59 4.94
N LEU A 46 -5.78 -7.23 4.15
CA LEU A 46 -5.30 -7.96 2.96
C LEU A 46 -4.66 -9.33 3.32
N GLU A 47 -5.25 -10.09 4.23
CA GLU A 47 -4.68 -11.18 5.04
C GLU A 47 -3.88 -10.68 6.25
N SER A 48 -4.19 -11.25 7.42
CA SER A 48 -3.32 -11.17 8.60
C SER A 48 -2.07 -12.00 8.30
N PHE A 49 -0.96 -11.32 7.98
CA PHE A 49 0.31 -11.95 7.63
C PHE A 49 1.22 -12.10 8.85
N ASP A 50 0.71 -12.60 9.98
CA ASP A 50 1.59 -13.11 11.02
C ASP A 50 2.37 -14.28 10.40
N SER A 51 3.60 -14.02 9.95
CA SER A 51 4.43 -15.07 9.35
C SER A 51 5.01 -15.91 10.48
N GLU A 52 4.77 -17.21 10.38
CA GLU A 52 5.14 -18.24 11.33
C GLU A 52 4.22 -18.35 12.54
N ARG A 53 4.05 -19.58 13.03
CA ARG A 53 3.23 -19.95 14.18
C ARG A 53 3.62 -19.07 15.38
N SER A 54 2.90 -17.97 15.56
CA SER A 54 2.89 -17.25 16.83
C SER A 54 2.52 -18.29 17.88
N ASN A 55 3.38 -18.48 18.89
CA ASN A 55 3.14 -19.41 19.99
C ASN A 55 2.06 -18.81 20.92
N GLN A 56 0.88 -18.52 20.37
CA GLN A 56 -0.30 -17.95 21.04
C GLN A 56 -0.92 -18.92 22.03
N THR A 57 -0.32 -20.10 22.24
CA THR A 57 -0.99 -21.25 22.86
C THR A 57 -0.60 -21.48 24.32
N GLU A 58 0.44 -20.83 24.86
CA GLU A 58 0.79 -20.98 26.28
C GLU A 58 1.17 -19.64 26.92
N SER A 59 0.56 -19.35 28.08
CA SER A 59 0.94 -18.21 28.92
C SER A 59 2.34 -18.46 29.50
N ILE A 60 3.37 -17.94 28.84
CA ILE A 60 4.75 -18.02 29.32
C ILE A 60 4.96 -16.95 30.40
N ALA A 61 5.31 -17.37 31.61
CA ALA A 61 5.65 -16.46 32.70
C ALA A 61 6.74 -15.45 32.27
N PRO A 62 6.64 -14.16 32.63
CA PRO A 62 7.66 -13.15 32.34
C PRO A 62 9.05 -13.59 32.82
N THR A 63 10.04 -13.57 31.93
CA THR A 63 11.44 -13.72 32.32
C THR A 63 12.14 -12.35 32.29
N PRO A 64 13.13 -12.08 33.15
CA PRO A 64 13.90 -10.85 33.10
C PRO A 64 14.68 -10.64 31.79
N GLN A 65 14.83 -11.69 30.97
CA GLN A 65 15.53 -11.63 29.69
C GLN A 65 14.61 -11.28 28.51
N ASP A 66 13.29 -11.34 28.72
CA ASP A 66 12.32 -10.97 27.70
C ASP A 66 12.42 -9.48 27.38
N VAL A 67 12.14 -9.13 26.13
CA VAL A 67 12.07 -7.73 25.69
C VAL A 67 10.76 -7.48 24.98
N TRP A 68 10.34 -6.22 24.97
CA TRP A 68 9.18 -5.79 24.20
C TRP A 68 9.62 -4.93 23.03
N ILE A 69 9.09 -5.19 21.83
CA ILE A 69 9.29 -4.36 20.64
C ILE A 69 8.02 -3.58 20.35
N PHE A 70 8.10 -2.26 20.20
CA PHE A 70 6.96 -1.43 19.82
C PHE A 70 6.90 -1.19 18.32
N GLY A 71 5.75 -1.52 17.73
CA GLY A 71 5.42 -1.32 16.33
C GLY A 71 4.41 -0.20 16.13
N TYR A 72 4.79 0.83 15.35
CA TYR A 72 3.94 1.99 15.02
C TYR A 72 3.61 2.12 13.52
N GLY A 73 4.27 1.32 12.67
CA GLY A 73 4.07 1.23 11.22
C GLY A 73 3.55 -0.14 10.78
N SER A 74 4.23 -0.81 9.85
CA SER A 74 3.84 -2.16 9.38
C SER A 74 3.66 -3.20 10.47
N LEU A 75 4.45 -3.11 11.54
CA LEU A 75 4.31 -3.99 12.71
C LEU A 75 2.96 -3.86 13.44
N VAL A 76 2.14 -2.84 13.15
CA VAL A 76 0.78 -2.75 13.70
C VAL A 76 -0.14 -3.85 13.15
N TRP A 77 0.08 -4.30 11.90
CA TRP A 77 -0.75 -5.34 11.26
C TRP A 77 0.03 -6.59 10.81
N LYS A 78 1.36 -6.51 10.73
CA LYS A 78 2.20 -7.59 10.24
C LYS A 78 3.49 -7.69 11.06
N ALA A 79 3.55 -8.68 11.95
CA ALA A 79 4.81 -9.09 12.58
C ALA A 79 5.48 -10.18 11.74
N ASP A 80 6.75 -9.98 11.42
CA ASP A 80 7.59 -10.90 10.63
C ASP A 80 8.64 -11.62 11.50
N PHE A 81 8.37 -11.73 12.80
CA PHE A 81 9.25 -12.35 13.80
C PHE A 81 8.45 -13.08 14.88
N PRO A 82 9.03 -14.08 15.55
CA PRO A 82 8.35 -14.80 16.62
C PRO A 82 8.14 -13.91 17.86
N TYR A 83 6.94 -13.96 18.42
CA TYR A 83 6.57 -13.30 19.66
C TYR A 83 5.70 -14.22 20.54
N ILE A 84 5.73 -13.97 21.84
CA ILE A 84 5.04 -14.78 22.88
C ILE A 84 3.88 -14.03 23.57
N ASP A 85 3.79 -12.71 23.40
CA ASP A 85 2.64 -11.90 23.83
C ASP A 85 2.55 -10.66 22.91
N ARG A 86 1.35 -10.09 22.75
CA ARG A 86 1.15 -8.80 22.06
C ARG A 86 0.11 -7.96 22.78
N ARG A 87 0.40 -6.67 22.95
CA ARG A 87 -0.49 -5.71 23.62
C ARG A 87 -0.65 -4.47 22.77
N ARG A 88 -1.88 -3.98 22.65
CA ARG A 88 -2.17 -2.68 22.00
C ARG A 88 -2.07 -1.56 23.02
N GLY A 89 -1.60 -0.40 22.60
CA GLY A 89 -1.34 0.72 23.49
C GLY A 89 -0.68 1.88 22.77
N PHE A 90 0.01 2.74 23.52
CA PHE A 90 0.68 3.90 22.96
C PHE A 90 1.97 4.25 23.70
N VAL A 91 2.80 5.06 23.03
CA VAL A 91 3.93 5.80 23.62
C VAL A 91 3.64 7.31 23.57
N CYS A 92 4.22 8.06 24.50
CA CYS A 92 4.03 9.52 24.63
C CYS A 92 5.17 10.31 23.98
N GLY A 93 4.92 11.56 23.59
CA GLY A 93 5.95 12.50 23.11
C GLY A 93 6.34 12.33 21.64
N TYR A 94 5.50 11.70 20.83
CA TYR A 94 5.79 11.47 19.41
C TYR A 94 4.57 11.67 18.52
N LYS A 95 4.83 12.00 17.25
CA LYS A 95 3.84 12.11 16.17
C LYS A 95 4.21 11.17 15.04
N ARG A 96 3.28 10.32 14.62
CA ARG A 96 3.45 9.46 13.43
C ARG A 96 3.25 10.27 12.15
N ARG A 97 4.22 10.24 11.23
CA ARG A 97 4.18 10.97 9.95
C ARG A 97 4.72 10.14 8.80
N PHE A 98 4.14 10.29 7.60
CA PHE A 98 4.61 9.61 6.38
C PHE A 98 5.85 10.29 5.78
N TYR A 99 6.83 10.63 6.61
CA TYR A 99 8.00 11.43 6.24
C TYR A 99 9.27 10.58 6.07
N GLN A 100 9.10 9.29 5.77
CA GLN A 100 10.20 8.40 5.45
C GLN A 100 10.06 7.93 4.00
N HIS A 101 11.10 8.08 3.19
CA HIS A 101 11.20 7.44 1.89
C HIS A 101 11.38 5.93 2.04
N SER A 102 10.71 5.14 1.20
CA SER A 102 10.92 3.70 1.10
C SER A 102 11.36 3.33 -0.32
N ILE A 103 12.61 2.89 -0.45
CA ILE A 103 13.26 2.60 -1.74
C ILE A 103 13.38 1.10 -2.04
N ASP A 104 12.99 0.24 -1.09
CA ASP A 104 13.23 -1.21 -1.11
C ASP A 104 11.96 -2.03 -0.80
N HIS A 105 10.91 -1.39 -0.27
CA HIS A 105 9.64 -2.04 0.05
C HIS A 105 8.47 -1.45 -0.73
N ARG A 106 8.18 -0.16 -0.51
CA ARG A 106 6.97 0.52 -1.04
C ARG A 106 7.26 1.49 -2.18
N GLY A 107 8.51 1.51 -2.62
CA GLY A 107 8.98 2.20 -3.82
C GLY A 107 10.25 1.54 -4.32
N ILE A 108 10.93 2.25 -5.20
CA ILE A 108 12.25 1.91 -5.75
C ILE A 108 13.19 3.12 -5.57
N PRO A 109 14.52 3.00 -5.71
CA PRO A 109 15.45 4.11 -5.52
C PRO A 109 15.12 5.35 -6.36
N GLU A 110 14.71 5.15 -7.61
CA GLU A 110 14.37 6.20 -8.57
C GLU A 110 13.00 6.83 -8.30
N LYS A 111 12.11 6.07 -7.65
CA LYS A 111 10.74 6.46 -7.31
C LYS A 111 10.37 5.96 -5.93
N PRO A 112 10.86 6.63 -4.87
CA PRO A 112 10.67 6.16 -3.51
C PRO A 112 9.20 6.27 -3.09
N GLY A 113 8.75 5.31 -2.30
CA GLY A 113 7.49 5.40 -1.57
C GLY A 113 7.60 6.29 -0.34
N ARG A 114 6.51 6.40 0.41
CA ARG A 114 6.33 7.08 1.69
C ARG A 114 5.84 6.07 2.73
N VAL A 115 6.60 5.90 3.80
CA VAL A 115 6.24 5.09 4.97
C VAL A 115 6.34 5.94 6.23
N VAL A 116 5.85 5.41 7.36
CA VAL A 116 5.80 6.20 8.59
C VAL A 116 7.15 6.24 9.31
N THR A 117 7.43 7.39 9.87
CA THR A 117 8.43 7.63 10.91
C THR A 117 7.78 8.39 12.07
N LEU A 118 8.50 8.57 13.16
CA LEU A 118 8.05 9.36 14.30
C LEU A 118 8.85 10.66 14.39
N LEU A 119 8.14 11.75 14.63
CA LEU A 119 8.74 13.04 14.99
C LEU A 119 8.53 13.28 16.47
N SER A 120 9.48 13.96 17.12
CA SER A 120 9.31 14.44 18.48
C SER A 120 8.06 15.32 18.59
N GLY A 121 7.30 15.11 19.66
CA GLY A 121 6.11 15.86 20.01
C GLY A 121 6.15 16.31 21.46
N ASP A 122 5.06 16.91 21.91
CA ASP A 122 4.84 17.24 23.30
C ASP A 122 4.56 15.96 24.10
N PHE A 123 5.31 15.74 25.19
CA PHE A 123 5.22 14.51 25.98
C PHE A 123 3.84 14.31 26.63
N ASP A 124 3.17 15.38 27.05
CA ASP A 124 1.90 15.30 27.78
C ASP A 124 0.69 15.22 26.84
N VAL A 125 0.86 15.70 25.60
CA VAL A 125 -0.22 15.80 24.60
C VAL A 125 -0.12 14.70 23.54
N ASP A 126 1.05 14.51 22.93
CA ASP A 126 1.20 13.70 21.73
C ASP A 126 1.37 12.22 22.07
N ARG A 127 0.59 11.36 21.40
CA ARG A 127 0.60 9.91 21.59
C ARG A 127 0.67 9.20 20.25
N VAL A 128 1.50 8.17 20.16
CA VAL A 128 1.53 7.24 19.02
C VAL A 128 0.98 5.90 19.47
N TYR A 129 -0.16 5.54 18.90
CA TYR A 129 -0.81 4.26 19.17
C TYR A 129 -0.29 3.16 18.23
N GLY A 130 -0.07 1.98 18.78
CA GLY A 130 0.55 0.84 18.11
C GLY A 130 0.55 -0.43 18.96
N VAL A 131 1.35 -1.42 18.57
CA VAL A 131 1.37 -2.75 19.20
C VAL A 131 2.75 -3.02 19.80
N ALA A 132 2.79 -3.47 21.05
CA ALA A 132 3.98 -3.98 21.70
C ALA A 132 4.01 -5.51 21.62
N TYR A 133 5.11 -6.10 21.17
CA TYR A 133 5.33 -7.54 21.04
C TYR A 133 6.36 -8.02 22.06
N ARG A 134 6.01 -8.98 22.91
CA ARG A 134 6.96 -9.61 23.84
C ARG A 134 7.73 -10.71 23.12
N ILE A 135 9.04 -10.61 23.16
CA ILE A 135 9.97 -11.58 22.59
C ILE A 135 10.59 -12.37 23.73
N ALA A 136 10.59 -13.70 23.61
CA ALA A 136 11.23 -14.57 24.58
C ALA A 136 12.74 -14.28 24.64
N GLY A 137 13.33 -14.29 25.84
CA GLY A 137 14.76 -14.06 26.02
C GLY A 137 15.66 -14.94 25.14
N ALA A 138 15.26 -16.19 24.87
CA ALA A 138 15.98 -17.10 23.99
C ALA A 138 15.98 -16.69 22.50
N GLN A 139 14.97 -15.93 22.05
CA GLN A 139 14.82 -15.45 20.67
C GLN A 139 15.26 -13.99 20.50
N LYS A 140 15.51 -13.29 21.61
CA LYS A 140 15.86 -11.86 21.63
C LYS A 140 16.93 -11.49 20.62
N SER A 141 18.09 -12.18 20.63
CA SER A 141 19.20 -11.82 19.73
C SER A 141 18.78 -11.93 18.27
N GLN A 142 18.19 -13.06 17.87
CA GLN A 142 17.76 -13.30 16.50
C GLN A 142 16.76 -12.25 16.01
N VAL A 143 15.76 -11.91 16.82
CA VAL A 143 14.74 -10.90 16.46
C VAL A 143 15.37 -9.51 16.36
N LEU A 144 16.25 -9.17 17.29
CA LEU A 144 16.96 -7.89 17.30
C LEU A 144 17.90 -7.76 16.10
N ASP A 145 18.64 -8.81 15.74
CA ASP A 145 19.54 -8.82 14.57
C ASP A 145 18.74 -8.71 13.25
N HIS A 146 17.59 -9.39 13.15
CA HIS A 146 16.67 -9.26 12.02
C HIS A 146 16.15 -7.83 11.87
N LEU A 147 15.69 -7.22 12.96
CA LEU A 147 15.18 -5.85 12.96
C LEU A 147 16.29 -4.82 12.69
N ASP A 148 17.51 -5.02 13.19
CA ASP A 148 18.66 -4.16 12.86
C ASP A 148 18.97 -4.19 11.37
N TYR A 149 18.93 -5.38 10.75
CA TYR A 149 19.16 -5.51 9.32
C TYR A 149 18.05 -4.83 8.50
N ARG A 150 16.81 -4.99 8.95
CA ARG A 150 15.63 -4.39 8.31
C ARG A 150 15.65 -2.86 8.39
N GLU A 151 16.11 -2.30 9.50
CA GLU A 151 16.10 -0.86 9.77
C GLU A 151 17.50 -0.21 9.56
N LYS A 152 18.40 -0.88 8.84
CA LYS A 152 19.80 -0.45 8.58
C LYS A 152 19.95 0.93 7.92
N ASN A 153 18.87 1.45 7.33
CA ASN A 153 18.83 2.76 6.69
C ASN A 153 18.49 3.85 7.73
N GLY A 154 19.35 4.06 8.74
CA GLY A 154 19.31 5.25 9.59
C GLY A 154 18.34 5.25 10.78
N TYR A 155 17.95 4.08 11.28
CA TYR A 155 17.19 3.95 12.53
C TYR A 155 18.10 3.62 13.72
N GLU A 156 17.78 4.21 14.87
CA GLU A 156 18.40 3.94 16.15
C GLU A 156 17.40 3.30 17.12
N ARG A 157 17.89 2.46 18.02
CA ARG A 157 17.06 1.89 19.09
C ARG A 157 16.93 2.87 20.25
N CYS A 158 15.71 3.05 20.74
CA CYS A 158 15.45 3.75 22.00
C CYS A 158 14.51 2.93 22.88
N ILE A 159 14.56 3.20 24.18
CA ILE A 159 13.68 2.57 25.18
C ILE A 159 12.64 3.59 25.60
N LEU A 160 11.37 3.24 25.48
CA LEU A 160 10.24 4.08 25.85
C LEU A 160 9.32 3.38 26.84
N LYS A 161 8.49 4.18 27.52
CA LYS A 161 7.39 3.70 28.34
C LYS A 161 6.14 3.52 27.48
N PHE A 162 5.66 2.29 27.42
CA PHE A 162 4.42 1.91 26.76
C PHE A 162 3.27 1.84 27.75
N HIS A 163 2.13 2.38 27.34
CA HIS A 163 0.90 2.41 28.11
C HIS A 163 -0.16 1.57 27.38
N GLU A 164 -0.71 0.57 28.05
CA GLU A 164 -1.76 -0.29 27.47
C GLU A 164 -3.07 0.48 27.20
N TYR A 165 -3.80 0.05 26.16
CA TYR A 165 -5.08 0.64 25.74
C TYR A 165 -6.19 -0.43 25.56
N PRO A 166 -7.39 -0.24 26.15
CA PRO A 166 -7.74 0.81 27.09
C PRO A 166 -6.94 0.67 28.40
N PRO A 167 -6.85 1.73 29.22
CA PRO A 167 -6.13 1.65 30.49
C PRO A 167 -6.67 0.51 31.37
N ALA A 168 -5.77 -0.26 31.98
CA ALA A 168 -6.17 -1.28 32.95
C ALA A 168 -7.00 -0.64 34.07
N ALA A 169 -8.10 -1.30 34.47
CA ALA A 169 -9.00 -0.78 35.50
C ALA A 169 -8.22 -0.53 36.80
N ALA A 170 -8.16 0.75 37.19
CA ALA A 170 -7.68 1.33 38.44
C ALA A 170 -7.04 0.35 39.45
N THR A 171 -5.72 0.10 39.33
CA THR A 171 -4.82 -0.18 40.48
C THR A 171 -3.35 -0.34 40.09
N SER A 172 -3.01 -0.55 38.81
CA SER A 172 -1.62 -0.54 38.37
C SER A 172 -1.48 0.10 36.98
N SER A 173 -1.18 1.40 36.96
CA SER A 173 -0.64 2.10 35.78
C SER A 173 0.81 1.64 35.53
N SER A 174 1.06 0.34 35.43
CA SER A 174 2.38 -0.20 35.14
C SER A 174 2.66 -0.01 33.65
N THR A 175 3.60 0.88 33.34
CA THR A 175 4.14 1.02 31.98
C THR A 175 5.05 -0.15 31.68
N ILE A 176 5.05 -0.60 30.42
CA ILE A 176 6.00 -1.61 29.92
C ILE A 176 7.17 -0.87 29.26
N GLU A 177 8.41 -1.25 29.55
CA GLU A 177 9.56 -0.76 28.78
C GLU A 177 9.61 -1.46 27.43
N VAL A 178 9.61 -0.68 26.36
CA VAL A 178 9.62 -1.18 24.97
C VAL A 178 10.82 -0.63 24.23
N ILE A 179 11.45 -1.47 23.41
CA ILE A 179 12.43 -1.09 22.41
C ILE A 179 11.67 -0.60 21.17
N MET A 180 12.06 0.56 20.66
CA MET A 180 11.53 1.15 19.45
C MET A 180 12.67 1.53 18.51
N TYR A 181 12.49 1.31 17.22
CA TYR A 181 13.38 1.80 16.17
C TYR A 181 12.90 3.17 15.71
N LEU A 182 13.75 4.19 15.80
CA LEU A 182 13.44 5.56 15.44
C LEU A 182 14.40 6.03 14.36
N ALA A 183 13.87 6.49 13.22
CA ALA A 183 14.71 7.10 12.20
C ALA A 183 15.27 8.43 12.71
N SER A 184 16.58 8.62 12.58
CA SER A 184 17.18 9.94 12.83
C SER A 184 16.69 10.96 11.80
N HIS A 185 16.60 12.24 12.17
CA HIS A 185 16.37 13.33 11.21
C HIS A 185 17.52 13.50 10.21
N THR A 186 18.70 12.94 10.51
CA THR A 186 19.86 12.90 9.60
C THR A 186 19.85 11.68 8.69
N ASN A 187 18.79 10.88 8.71
CA ASN A 187 18.64 9.72 7.85
C ASN A 187 18.49 10.17 6.39
N ASP A 188 19.28 9.60 5.48
CA ASP A 188 19.21 9.86 4.04
C ASP A 188 17.82 9.59 3.44
N SER A 189 17.03 8.73 4.11
CA SER A 189 15.65 8.42 3.75
C SER A 189 14.62 9.35 4.40
N TYR A 190 15.02 10.39 5.14
CA TYR A 190 14.10 11.39 5.67
C TYR A 190 13.57 12.27 4.53
N ALA A 191 12.24 12.26 4.38
CA ALA A 191 11.51 12.96 3.33
C ALA A 191 11.46 14.49 3.48
N GLY A 192 11.72 14.99 4.68
CA GLY A 192 11.35 16.34 5.09
C GLY A 192 9.89 16.45 5.55
N ASP A 193 9.65 17.41 6.45
CA ASP A 193 8.35 17.81 6.99
C ASP A 193 7.70 18.98 6.25
N VAL A 194 8.36 19.48 5.21
CA VAL A 194 7.91 20.59 4.36
C VAL A 194 6.84 20.19 3.35
N TRP A 195 6.60 18.89 3.16
CA TRP A 195 5.66 18.38 2.18
C TRP A 195 4.23 18.48 2.68
N GLN A 196 3.38 19.11 1.87
CA GLN A 196 1.94 19.14 2.14
C GLN A 196 1.33 17.76 1.87
N VAL A 197 0.28 17.43 2.62
CA VAL A 197 -0.44 16.14 2.52
C VAL A 197 -0.84 15.77 1.09
N PRO A 198 -1.33 16.68 0.22
CA PRO A 198 -1.65 16.34 -1.17
C PRO A 198 -0.44 15.83 -1.96
N CYS A 199 0.75 16.40 -1.76
CA CYS A 199 1.97 15.96 -2.45
C CYS A 199 2.41 14.57 -1.97
N ILE A 200 2.33 14.32 -0.66
CA ILE A 200 2.62 13.00 -0.06
C ILE A 200 1.63 11.96 -0.58
N ALA A 201 0.34 12.30 -0.61
CA ALA A 201 -0.70 11.42 -1.12
C ALA A 201 -0.50 11.08 -2.59
N LYS A 202 -0.11 12.05 -3.43
CA LYS A 202 0.22 11.78 -4.84
C LYS A 202 1.37 10.80 -4.97
N GLN A 203 2.43 10.96 -4.18
CA GLN A 203 3.56 10.02 -4.17
C GLN A 203 3.15 8.62 -3.70
N ILE A 204 2.34 8.51 -2.64
CA ILE A 204 1.79 7.22 -2.18
C ILE A 204 0.93 6.57 -3.28
N PHE A 205 0.15 7.37 -4.00
CA PHE A 205 -0.70 6.87 -5.09
C PHE A 205 0.13 6.31 -6.26
N THR A 206 1.25 6.95 -6.60
CA THR A 206 2.05 6.61 -7.79
C THR A 206 3.24 5.68 -7.54
N SER A 207 3.55 5.34 -6.29
CA SER A 207 4.72 4.53 -5.95
C SER A 207 4.35 3.07 -5.67
N ALA A 208 5.23 2.17 -6.11
CA ALA A 208 5.16 0.74 -5.81
C ALA A 208 6.58 0.18 -5.71
N GLY A 209 6.76 -0.81 -4.83
CA GLY A 209 8.04 -1.49 -4.66
C GLY A 209 7.86 -3.01 -4.56
N PRO A 210 8.94 -3.75 -4.21
CA PRO A 210 8.92 -5.21 -4.09
C PRO A 210 7.86 -5.76 -3.13
N SER A 211 7.43 -4.97 -2.14
CA SER A 211 6.38 -5.34 -1.17
C SER A 211 4.97 -4.90 -1.60
N GLY A 212 4.81 -4.46 -2.85
CA GLY A 212 3.53 -4.04 -3.44
C GLY A 212 3.35 -2.51 -3.50
N PRO A 213 2.18 -2.06 -3.98
CA PRO A 213 1.81 -0.65 -4.05
C PRO A 213 1.95 0.05 -2.70
N ASN A 214 2.39 1.31 -2.71
CA ASN A 214 2.53 2.08 -1.48
C ASN A 214 1.19 2.37 -0.81
N ARG A 215 0.12 2.58 -1.59
CA ARG A 215 -1.25 2.76 -1.06
C ARG A 215 -1.73 1.62 -0.16
N GLU A 216 -1.29 0.39 -0.40
CA GLU A 216 -1.65 -0.74 0.47
C GLU A 216 -1.07 -0.59 1.88
N TYR A 217 0.16 -0.06 1.99
CA TYR A 217 0.75 0.25 3.28
C TYR A 217 -0.11 1.27 4.05
N LEU A 218 -0.55 2.33 3.38
CA LEU A 218 -1.41 3.37 3.95
C LEU A 218 -2.75 2.80 4.43
N PHE A 219 -3.43 2.02 3.57
CA PHE A 219 -4.73 1.46 3.90
C PHE A 219 -4.65 0.39 4.98
N ASN A 220 -3.66 -0.51 4.94
CA ASN A 220 -3.47 -1.51 5.99
C ASN A 220 -3.22 -0.87 7.35
N LEU A 221 -2.40 0.20 7.40
CA LEU A 221 -2.22 0.96 8.64
C LEU A 221 -3.53 1.59 9.11
N SER A 222 -4.30 2.22 8.21
CA SER A 222 -5.59 2.85 8.56
C SER A 222 -6.62 1.85 9.08
N ILE A 223 -6.73 0.68 8.43
CA ILE A 223 -7.63 -0.40 8.85
C ILE A 223 -7.23 -0.91 10.22
N ALA A 224 -5.96 -1.28 10.42
CA ALA A 224 -5.48 -1.80 11.70
C ALA A 224 -5.63 -0.78 12.83
N MET A 225 -5.37 0.50 12.56
CA MET A 225 -5.58 1.57 13.54
C MET A 225 -7.05 1.71 13.94
N ARG A 226 -7.98 1.62 12.98
CA ARG A 226 -9.43 1.69 13.25
C ARG A 226 -9.93 0.49 14.05
N GLU A 227 -9.44 -0.71 13.75
CA GLU A 227 -9.82 -1.94 14.45
C GLU A 227 -9.25 -2.00 15.87
N LEU A 228 -7.98 -1.63 16.03
CA LEU A 228 -7.30 -1.68 17.32
C LEU A 228 -7.60 -0.48 18.22
N PHE A 229 -7.94 0.69 17.66
CA PHE A 229 -8.13 1.93 18.41
C PHE A 229 -9.34 2.73 17.89
N PRO A 230 -10.57 2.20 18.03
CA PRO A 230 -11.76 2.80 17.43
C PRO A 230 -12.07 4.23 17.91
N ASP A 231 -11.66 4.57 19.14
CA ASP A 231 -11.90 5.90 19.74
C ASP A 231 -10.72 6.87 19.53
N VAL A 232 -9.71 6.48 18.76
CA VAL A 232 -8.49 7.27 18.54
C VAL A 232 -8.44 7.77 17.10
N ILE A 233 -8.19 9.07 16.94
CA ILE A 233 -8.07 9.72 15.64
C ILE A 233 -6.59 10.03 15.36
N ASP A 234 -6.02 9.41 14.32
CA ASP A 234 -4.77 9.83 13.71
C ASP A 234 -5.08 10.75 12.53
N GLY A 235 -5.06 12.07 12.78
CA GLY A 235 -5.49 13.08 11.81
C GLY A 235 -4.67 13.08 10.52
N HIS A 236 -3.35 12.89 10.61
CA HIS A 236 -2.48 12.87 9.43
C HIS A 236 -2.71 11.62 8.58
N LEU A 237 -2.86 10.45 9.22
CA LEU A 237 -3.20 9.20 8.53
C LEU A 237 -4.56 9.32 7.83
N MET A 238 -5.57 9.86 8.52
CA MET A 238 -6.91 10.04 7.97
C MET A 238 -6.92 11.00 6.76
N GLU A 239 -6.19 12.11 6.84
CA GLU A 239 -6.10 13.07 5.74
C GLU A 239 -5.43 12.47 4.50
N LEU A 240 -4.35 11.71 4.68
CA LEU A 240 -3.69 10.98 3.60
C LEU A 240 -4.59 9.95 2.94
N VAL A 241 -5.32 9.15 3.74
CA VAL A 241 -6.30 8.17 3.24
C VAL A 241 -7.32 8.86 2.34
N ASN A 242 -7.90 9.97 2.80
CA ASN A 242 -8.87 10.73 2.01
C ASN A 242 -8.28 11.27 0.71
N CYS A 243 -7.06 11.83 0.75
CA CYS A 243 -6.39 12.32 -0.45
C CYS A 243 -6.07 11.22 -1.46
N VAL A 244 -5.57 10.07 -0.99
CA VAL A 244 -5.30 8.92 -1.88
C VAL A 244 -6.60 8.35 -2.46
N GLN A 245 -7.68 8.27 -1.68
CA GLN A 245 -8.99 7.86 -2.20
C GLN A 245 -9.50 8.80 -3.30
N ARG A 246 -9.30 10.12 -3.17
CA ARG A 246 -9.63 11.05 -4.26
C ARG A 246 -8.81 10.78 -5.52
N HIS A 247 -7.51 10.50 -5.41
CA HIS A 247 -6.71 10.10 -6.57
C HIS A 247 -7.22 8.79 -7.20
N ILE A 248 -7.63 7.82 -6.39
CA ILE A 248 -8.23 6.58 -6.88
C ILE A 248 -9.52 6.87 -7.67
N GLU A 249 -10.40 7.70 -7.13
CA GLU A 249 -11.68 8.04 -7.76
C GLU A 249 -11.53 8.86 -9.05
N HIS A 250 -10.58 9.79 -9.10
CA HIS A 250 -10.45 10.76 -10.18
C HIS A 250 -9.39 10.36 -11.22
N ASP A 251 -8.24 9.83 -10.79
CA ASP A 251 -7.10 9.59 -11.67
C ASP A 251 -7.11 8.16 -12.24
N GLU A 252 -7.46 7.13 -11.46
CA GLU A 252 -7.41 5.74 -11.96
C GLU A 252 -8.26 5.48 -13.20
N PRO A 253 -9.53 5.92 -13.27
CA PRO A 253 -10.35 5.65 -14.46
C PRO A 253 -9.72 6.23 -15.72
N VAL A 254 -9.12 7.42 -15.61
CA VAL A 254 -8.42 8.10 -16.72
C VAL A 254 -7.15 7.37 -17.10
N LEU A 255 -6.37 6.89 -16.12
CA LEU A 255 -5.14 6.13 -16.37
C LEU A 255 -5.45 4.78 -17.03
N LEU A 256 -6.47 4.07 -16.55
CA LEU A 256 -6.91 2.79 -17.13
C LEU A 256 -7.50 2.98 -18.52
N GLU A 257 -8.27 4.04 -18.75
CA GLU A 257 -8.78 4.38 -20.08
C GLU A 257 -7.64 4.57 -21.07
N ARG A 258 -6.63 5.36 -20.71
CA ARG A 258 -5.45 5.58 -21.54
C ARG A 258 -4.71 4.29 -21.83
N ALA A 259 -4.42 3.51 -20.80
CA ALA A 259 -3.66 2.26 -20.93
C ALA A 259 -4.39 1.22 -21.80
N LEU A 260 -5.68 1.01 -21.55
CA LEU A 260 -6.49 0.06 -22.31
C LEU A 260 -6.73 0.54 -23.75
N SER A 261 -6.97 1.83 -23.96
CA SER A 261 -7.10 2.40 -25.31
C SER A 261 -5.80 2.24 -26.10
N ALA A 262 -4.64 2.40 -25.46
CA ALA A 262 -3.34 2.18 -26.10
C ALA A 262 -3.13 0.71 -26.48
N GLU A 263 -3.49 -0.24 -25.63
CA GLU A 263 -3.39 -1.66 -25.97
C GLU A 263 -4.38 -2.06 -27.09
N ILE A 264 -5.61 -1.55 -27.05
CA ILE A 264 -6.58 -1.75 -28.13
C ILE A 264 -6.03 -1.20 -29.45
N ALA A 265 -5.43 -0.01 -29.43
CA ALA A 265 -4.79 0.56 -30.61
C ALA A 265 -3.62 -0.31 -31.12
N SER A 266 -2.80 -0.88 -30.23
CA SER A 266 -1.74 -1.84 -30.61
C SER A 266 -2.32 -3.07 -31.32
N ILE A 267 -3.39 -3.65 -30.76
CA ILE A 267 -4.08 -4.81 -31.36
C ILE A 267 -4.60 -4.47 -32.76
N LEU A 268 -5.23 -3.30 -32.92
CA LEU A 268 -5.71 -2.83 -34.21
C LEU A 268 -4.55 -2.69 -35.21
N ASN A 269 -3.44 -2.07 -34.80
CA ASN A 269 -2.28 -1.84 -35.65
C ASN A 269 -1.65 -3.15 -36.11
N GLU A 270 -1.43 -4.10 -35.18
CA GLU A 270 -0.88 -5.42 -35.45
C GLU A 270 -1.74 -6.20 -36.45
N CYS A 271 -3.06 -6.23 -36.24
CA CYS A 271 -3.96 -7.01 -37.08
C CYS A 271 -4.19 -6.39 -38.46
N LEU A 272 -4.26 -5.05 -38.54
CA LEU A 272 -4.45 -4.33 -39.81
C LEU A 272 -3.18 -4.32 -40.68
N ALA A 273 -2.00 -4.52 -40.08
CA ALA A 273 -0.74 -4.66 -40.81
C ALA A 273 -0.58 -6.03 -41.51
N LEU A 274 -1.43 -7.02 -41.20
CA LEU A 274 -1.37 -8.35 -41.82
C LEU A 274 -1.83 -8.27 -43.28
N GLU A 275 -1.06 -8.83 -44.21
CA GLU A 275 -1.41 -8.98 -45.64
C GLU A 275 -2.46 -10.10 -45.85
N THR A 276 -3.61 -9.98 -45.20
CA THR A 276 -4.73 -10.94 -45.27
C THR A 276 -6.02 -10.22 -45.67
N PRO A 277 -7.03 -10.94 -46.21
CA PRO A 277 -8.33 -10.36 -46.51
C PRO A 277 -8.94 -9.64 -45.30
N GLN A 278 -9.61 -8.53 -45.54
CA GLN A 278 -10.21 -7.69 -44.49
C GLN A 278 -11.09 -8.48 -43.50
N GLN A 279 -11.82 -9.48 -43.99
CA GLN A 279 -12.64 -10.35 -43.15
C GLN A 279 -11.80 -11.15 -42.14
N GLN A 280 -10.64 -11.67 -42.57
CA GLN A 280 -9.71 -12.36 -41.68
C GLN A 280 -9.08 -11.38 -40.68
N GLN A 281 -8.68 -10.18 -41.11
CA GLN A 281 -8.17 -9.15 -40.19
C GLN A 281 -9.19 -8.82 -39.08
N GLN A 282 -10.47 -8.67 -39.44
CA GLN A 282 -11.56 -8.43 -38.47
C GLN A 282 -11.76 -9.60 -37.50
N GLU A 283 -11.64 -10.84 -37.97
CA GLU A 283 -11.68 -12.04 -37.12
C GLU A 283 -10.52 -12.06 -36.11
N HIS A 284 -9.30 -11.76 -36.55
CA HIS A 284 -8.12 -11.65 -35.67
C HIS A 284 -8.28 -10.54 -34.62
N ILE A 285 -8.76 -9.35 -35.01
CA ILE A 285 -9.04 -8.25 -34.08
C ILE A 285 -10.04 -8.71 -33.02
N ALA A 286 -11.16 -9.31 -33.44
CA ALA A 286 -12.20 -9.77 -32.52
C ALA A 286 -11.67 -10.81 -31.54
N GLN A 287 -10.84 -11.75 -32.00
CA GLN A 287 -10.20 -12.76 -31.15
C GLN A 287 -9.27 -12.11 -30.12
N ARG A 288 -8.34 -11.25 -30.55
CA ARG A 288 -7.37 -10.56 -29.67
C ARG A 288 -8.06 -9.69 -28.62
N LEU A 289 -9.12 -8.98 -28.98
CA LEU A 289 -9.92 -8.19 -28.02
C LEU A 289 -10.66 -9.08 -27.01
N GLN A 290 -11.11 -10.27 -27.43
CA GLN A 290 -11.74 -11.23 -26.53
C GLN A 290 -10.73 -11.86 -25.56
N GLU A 291 -9.52 -12.16 -26.02
CA GLU A 291 -8.40 -12.58 -25.17
C GLU A 291 -8.01 -11.49 -24.15
N LEU A 292 -8.00 -10.22 -24.58
CA LEU A 292 -7.80 -9.09 -23.67
C LEU A 292 -8.88 -9.05 -22.60
N LEU A 293 -10.17 -9.11 -22.96
CA LEU A 293 -11.27 -9.16 -21.98
C LEU A 293 -11.12 -10.28 -20.96
N LEU A 294 -10.72 -11.48 -21.40
CA LEU A 294 -10.48 -12.61 -20.50
C LEU A 294 -9.29 -12.36 -19.56
N ARG A 295 -8.26 -11.66 -20.01
CA ARG A 295 -7.11 -11.26 -19.17
C ARG A 295 -7.54 -10.26 -18.09
N LEU A 296 -8.39 -9.30 -18.43
CA LEU A 296 -8.91 -8.28 -17.51
C LEU A 296 -9.94 -8.84 -16.50
N GLN A 297 -10.24 -10.14 -16.54
CA GLN A 297 -11.01 -10.82 -15.50
C GLN A 297 -10.13 -11.48 -14.42
N ARG A 298 -8.80 -11.50 -14.61
CA ARG A 298 -7.86 -12.11 -13.65
C ARG A 298 -7.49 -11.12 -12.53
N PRO A 299 -7.30 -11.58 -11.28
CA PRO A 299 -6.82 -10.70 -10.20
C PRO A 299 -5.52 -9.97 -10.58
N GLY A 300 -5.35 -8.74 -10.11
CA GLY A 300 -4.13 -7.95 -10.32
C GLY A 300 -4.01 -7.24 -11.68
N TRP A 301 -4.99 -7.39 -12.58
CA TRP A 301 -4.93 -6.73 -13.89
C TRP A 301 -4.87 -5.20 -13.76
N ARG A 302 -5.67 -4.61 -12.86
CA ARG A 302 -5.75 -3.15 -12.67
C ARG A 302 -4.41 -2.58 -12.27
N GLU A 303 -3.78 -3.19 -11.27
CA GLU A 303 -2.48 -2.80 -10.74
C GLU A 303 -1.40 -2.80 -11.82
N MET A 304 -1.41 -3.83 -12.69
CA MET A 304 -0.45 -3.95 -13.79
C MET A 304 -0.55 -2.77 -14.77
N TYR A 305 -1.74 -2.44 -15.25
CA TYR A 305 -1.92 -1.33 -16.21
C TYR A 305 -1.71 0.04 -15.55
N LEU A 306 -2.15 0.21 -14.30
CA LEU A 306 -1.90 1.44 -13.56
C LEU A 306 -0.40 1.69 -13.40
N GLN A 307 0.36 0.68 -12.99
CA GLN A 307 1.81 0.83 -12.78
C GLN A 307 2.53 1.16 -14.09
N GLN A 308 2.19 0.50 -15.19
CA GLN A 308 2.75 0.82 -16.51
C GLN A 308 2.45 2.26 -16.92
N GLN A 309 1.20 2.71 -16.76
CA GLN A 309 0.81 4.06 -17.17
C GLN A 309 1.44 5.15 -16.30
N ILE A 310 1.58 4.87 -15.01
CA ILE A 310 2.23 5.78 -14.07
C ILE A 310 3.72 5.94 -14.39
N LEU A 311 4.42 4.87 -14.78
CA LEU A 311 5.82 4.94 -15.20
C LEU A 311 6.00 5.76 -16.48
N GLN A 312 5.11 5.59 -17.47
CA GLN A 312 5.16 6.36 -18.72
C GLN A 312 4.93 7.85 -18.51
N LEU A 313 4.11 8.25 -17.53
CA LEU A 313 3.90 9.67 -17.22
C LEU A 313 5.18 10.33 -16.71
N ASP A 314 5.98 9.61 -15.91
CA ASP A 314 7.22 10.14 -15.36
C ASP A 314 8.34 10.26 -16.43
N GLU A 315 8.37 9.36 -17.42
CA GLU A 315 9.32 9.47 -18.55
C GLU A 315 9.00 10.65 -19.50
N SER A 316 7.77 11.15 -19.45
CA SER A 316 7.28 12.23 -20.31
C SER A 316 7.35 13.63 -19.70
N SER A 317 7.74 13.74 -18.43
CA SER A 317 7.81 14.97 -17.63
C SER A 317 9.24 15.40 -17.34
#